data_AF-A0A3N0GGZ0-F1
#
_entry.id   AF-A0A3N0GGZ0-F1
#
_cell.length_a   1.000
_cell.length_b   1.000
_cell.length_c   1.000
_cell.angle_alpha   90.00
_cell.angle_beta   90.00
_cell.angle_gamma   90.00
#
_symmetry.space_group_name_H-M   'P 1'
#
loop_
_entity.id
_entity.type
_entity.pdbx_description
1 polymer ?
#
loop_
_entity_poly.entity_id
_entity_poly.type
_entity_poly.pdbx_seq_one_letter_code
_entity_poly.pdbx_strand_id
1 'polypeptide(L)'
;MILLISYDLLGHERPSAYEAVKEVIEGSANSWKKPLYSQWFVETTDTVETWSERLKEVMDKGDKLLVIKVQAPYQGWLPKEIWPWLKERV
;
A
#
# COMPACT_ATOMS: atom_id res chain seq x y z
N MET A 1 4.04 3.44 12.23
CA MET A 1 3.32 4.49 11.48
C MET A 1 2.50 3.86 10.36
N ILE A 2 1.49 4.56 9.84
CA ILE A 2 0.72 4.07 8.68
C ILE A 2 1.16 4.77 7.39
N LEU A 3 1.44 3.96 6.37
CA LEU A 3 1.63 4.42 5.00
C LEU A 3 0.42 4.04 4.15
N LEU A 4 0.01 4.92 3.23
CA LEU A 4 -0.83 4.58 2.09
C LEU A 4 0.08 4.33 0.89
N ILE A 5 -0.02 3.12 0.35
CA ILE A 5 0.59 2.72 -0.90
C ILE A 5 -0.53 2.68 -1.94
N SER A 6 -0.37 3.44 -3.03
CA SER A 6 -1.28 3.44 -4.18
C SER A 6 -0.46 3.23 -5.44
N TYR A 7 -0.91 2.35 -6.32
CA TYR A 7 -0.17 2.06 -7.55
C TYR A 7 -1.08 1.86 -8.76
N ASP A 8 -0.47 1.98 -9.93
CA ASP A 8 -1.07 1.69 -11.22
C ASP A 8 -0.04 0.93 -12.06
N LEU A 9 -0.33 -0.34 -12.38
CA LEU A 9 0.56 -1.23 -13.10
C LEU A 9 0.23 -1.18 -14.60
N LEU A 10 0.86 -0.31 -15.38
CA LEU A 10 0.41 0.07 -16.74
C LEU A 10 0.33 -1.09 -17.76
N GLY A 11 0.76 -2.31 -17.41
CA GLY A 11 0.62 -3.55 -18.18
C GLY A 11 -0.53 -4.48 -17.76
N HIS A 12 -1.57 -3.96 -17.08
CA HIS A 12 -2.72 -4.70 -16.51
C HIS A 12 -3.37 -5.76 -17.42
N GLU A 13 -2.88 -7.00 -17.42
CA GLU A 13 -3.70 -8.21 -17.62
C GLU A 13 -3.16 -9.47 -16.90
N ARG A 14 -2.09 -9.36 -16.10
CA ARG A 14 -1.49 -10.55 -15.46
C ARG A 14 -1.74 -10.56 -13.95
N PRO A 15 -2.54 -11.50 -13.43
CA PRO A 15 -2.71 -11.71 -11.99
C PRO A 15 -1.39 -11.81 -11.21
N SER A 16 -0.32 -12.27 -11.87
CA SER A 16 1.01 -12.41 -11.26
C SER A 16 1.66 -11.08 -10.84
N ALA A 17 1.40 -9.97 -11.54
CA ALA A 17 1.99 -8.67 -11.17
C ALA A 17 1.40 -8.14 -9.85
N TYR A 18 0.08 -8.30 -9.71
CA TYR A 18 -0.61 -7.96 -8.47
C TYR A 18 -0.24 -8.88 -7.30
N GLU A 19 0.00 -10.17 -7.59
CA GLU A 19 0.46 -11.11 -6.57
C GLU A 19 1.87 -10.76 -6.10
N ALA A 20 2.80 -10.41 -6.99
CA ALA A 20 4.15 -10.00 -6.60
C ALA A 20 4.16 -8.77 -5.67
N VAL A 21 3.36 -7.74 -5.99
CA VAL A 21 3.21 -6.56 -5.12
C VAL A 21 2.58 -6.95 -3.78
N LYS A 22 1.57 -7.83 -3.79
CA LYS A 22 0.92 -8.34 -2.59
C LYS A 22 1.91 -9.08 -1.70
N GLU A 23 2.69 -10.01 -2.24
CA GLU A 23 3.69 -10.79 -1.49
C GLU A 23 4.73 -9.89 -0.82
N VAL A 24 5.22 -8.85 -1.53
CA VAL A 24 6.13 -7.86 -0.97
C VAL A 24 5.51 -7.12 0.22
N ILE A 25 4.25 -6.69 0.11
CA ILE A 25 3.56 -5.96 1.17
C ILE A 25 3.29 -6.87 2.37
N GLU A 26 2.70 -8.04 2.14
CA GLU A 26 2.34 -8.98 3.20
C GLU A 26 3.57 -9.52 3.95
N GLY A 27 4.69 -9.72 3.24
CA GLY A 27 5.94 -10.18 3.82
C GLY A 27 6.76 -9.11 4.56
N SER A 28 6.50 -7.82 4.32
CA SER A 28 7.30 -6.72 4.88
C SER A 28 6.57 -5.84 5.89
N ALA A 29 5.24 -5.84 5.88
CA ALA A 29 4.43 -5.02 6.77
C ALA A 29 4.26 -5.67 8.17
N ASN A 30 4.25 -4.86 9.23
CA ASN A 30 3.88 -5.34 10.57
C ASN A 30 2.38 -5.70 10.64
N SER A 31 1.55 -4.91 9.96
CA SER A 31 0.12 -5.14 9.76
C SER A 31 -0.31 -4.38 8.51
N TRP A 32 -1.41 -4.79 7.88
CA TRP A 32 -1.90 -4.14 6.68
C TRP A 32 -3.40 -4.26 6.51
N LYS A 33 -3.95 -3.38 5.69
CA LYS A 33 -5.31 -3.48 5.16
C LYS A 33 -5.30 -3.13 3.67
N LYS A 34 -6.09 -3.83 2.88
CA LYS A 34 -6.26 -3.57 1.45
C LYS A 34 -7.61 -2.87 1.20
N PRO A 35 -7.69 -1.52 1.28
CA PRO A 35 -8.96 -0.80 1.17
C PRO A 35 -9.55 -0.82 -0.25
N LEU A 36 -8.70 -0.82 -1.29
CA LEU A 36 -9.10 -0.85 -2.70
C LEU A 36 -8.16 -1.78 -3.49
N TYR A 37 -8.48 -2.06 -4.74
CA TYR A 37 -7.77 -3.05 -5.55
C TYR A 37 -6.25 -2.78 -5.69
N SER A 38 -5.88 -1.53 -5.96
CA SER A 38 -4.48 -1.09 -6.08
C SER A 38 -4.05 -0.16 -4.94
N GLN A 39 -4.62 -0.33 -3.75
CA GLN A 39 -4.28 0.46 -2.58
C GLN A 39 -4.12 -0.39 -1.33
N TRP A 40 -3.14 -0.01 -0.50
CA TRP A 40 -2.80 -0.69 0.74
C TRP A 40 -2.51 0.33 1.82
N PHE A 41 -3.05 0.11 3.00
CA PHE A 41 -2.54 0.68 4.22
C PHE A 41 -1.56 -0.29 4.85
N VAL A 42 -0.41 0.23 5.27
CA VAL A 42 0.68 -0.57 5.85
C VAL A 42 1.14 0.06 7.15
N GLU A 43 1.12 -0.74 8.21
CA GLU A 43 1.79 -0.44 9.47
C GLU A 43 3.26 -0.86 9.38
N THR A 44 4.17 0.09 9.62
CA THR A 44 5.61 -0.12 9.49
C THR A 44 6.42 0.87 10.32
N THR A 45 7.70 0.56 10.56
CA THR A 45 8.73 1.49 11.05
C THR A 45 9.62 2.03 9.94
N ASP A 46 9.55 1.47 8.73
CA ASP A 46 10.39 1.83 7.58
C ASP A 46 9.91 3.12 6.89
N THR A 47 10.81 3.86 6.24
CA THR A 47 10.45 5.12 5.59
C THR A 47 9.70 4.93 4.28
N VAL A 48 9.11 6.00 3.77
CA VAL A 48 8.40 5.99 2.47
C VAL A 48 9.36 5.67 1.31
N GLU A 49 10.63 6.07 1.42
CA GLU A 49 11.69 5.76 0.46
C GLU A 49 11.99 4.27 0.44
N THR A 50 12.20 3.65 1.60
CA THR A 50 12.44 2.20 1.71
C THR A 50 11.29 1.39 1.11
N TRP A 51 10.04 1.78 1.38
CA TRP A 51 8.88 1.13 0.78
C TRP A 51 8.79 1.35 -0.73
N SER A 52 9.13 2.55 -1.20
CA SER A 52 9.14 2.86 -2.63
C SER A 52 10.20 2.05 -3.38
N GLU A 53 11.40 1.91 -2.82
CA GLU A 53 12.49 1.12 -3.39
C GLU A 53 12.10 -0.36 -3.43
N ARG A 54 11.61 -0.91 -2.32
CA ARG A 54 11.18 -2.30 -2.21
C ARG A 54 10.10 -2.68 -3.22
N LEU A 55 9.08 -1.82 -3.40
CA LEU A 55 8.01 -2.09 -4.37
C LEU A 55 8.50 -1.99 -5.80
N LYS A 56 9.42 -1.07 -6.10
CA LYS A 56 9.98 -0.91 -7.45
C LYS A 56 10.75 -2.14 -7.94
N GLU A 57 11.22 -3.01 -7.04
CA GLU A 57 11.88 -4.27 -7.42
C GLU A 57 10.94 -5.24 -8.15
N VAL A 58 9.63 -5.12 -7.92
CA VAL A 58 8.58 -5.97 -8.53
C VAL A 58 7.67 -5.22 -9.50
N MET A 59 8.00 -3.97 -9.84
CA MET A 59 7.24 -3.12 -10.76
C MET A 59 7.97 -2.94 -12.09
N ASP A 60 7.20 -2.83 -13.17
CA ASP A 60 7.72 -2.66 -14.52
C ASP A 60 7.97 -1.19 -14.85
N LYS A 61 8.84 -0.96 -15.85
CA LYS A 61 9.10 0.38 -16.37
C LYS A 61 7.81 0.97 -16.93
N GLY A 62 7.31 2.00 -16.27
CA GLY A 62 6.09 2.71 -16.66
C GLY A 62 5.04 2.71 -15.56
N ASP A 63 5.09 1.77 -14.62
CA ASP A 63 4.16 1.73 -13.51
C ASP A 63 4.22 3.01 -12.67
N LYS A 64 3.10 3.33 -12.02
CA LYS A 64 2.97 4.49 -11.13
C LYS A 64 2.89 4.01 -9.70
N LEU A 65 3.58 4.73 -8.80
CA LEU A 65 3.62 4.43 -7.38
C LEU A 65 3.51 5.74 -6.59
N LEU A 66 2.67 5.74 -5.57
CA LEU A 66 2.60 6.76 -4.54
C LEU A 66 2.70 6.06 -3.18
N VAL A 67 3.66 6.49 -2.36
CA VAL A 67 3.79 6.08 -0.96
C VAL A 67 3.78 7.35 -0.11
N ILE A 68 2.80 7.46 0.78
CA ILE A 68 2.67 8.61 1.68
C ILE A 68 2.38 8.16 3.10
N LYS A 69 2.82 8.95 4.08
CA LYS A 69 2.41 8.78 5.47
C LYS A 69 0.97 9.28 5.64
N VAL A 70 0.12 8.47 6.28
CA VAL A 70 -1.24 8.87 6.64
C VAL A 70 -1.22 9.60 7.97
N GLN A 71 -1.85 10.77 8.03
CA GLN A 71 -2.00 11.59 9.23
C GLN A 71 -3.40 12.22 9.26
N ALA A 72 -3.91 12.50 10.47
CA ALA A 72 -5.17 13.22 10.63
C ALA A 72 -5.05 14.70 10.18
N PRO A 73 -6.14 15.31 9.68
CA PRO A 73 -7.45 14.70 9.43
C PRO A 73 -7.50 13.91 8.11
N TYR A 74 -8.32 12.86 8.08
CA TYR A 74 -8.61 12.06 6.89
C TYR A 74 -10.10 11.74 6.81
N GLN A 75 -10.61 11.56 5.59
CA GLN A 75 -11.99 11.20 5.30
C GLN A 75 -12.05 10.30 4.06
N GLY A 76 -13.09 9.49 3.92
CA GLY A 76 -13.27 8.65 2.75
C GLY A 76 -14.43 7.67 2.90
N TRP A 77 -14.62 6.85 1.86
CA TRP A 77 -15.73 5.91 1.71
C TRP A 77 -15.18 4.49 1.52
N LEU A 78 -14.47 4.02 2.53
CA LEU A 78 -13.81 2.71 2.55
C LEU A 78 -14.66 1.69 3.32
N PRO A 79 -14.39 0.38 3.16
CA PRO A 79 -15.02 -0.67 3.96
C PRO A 79 -14.97 -0.36 5.45
N LYS A 80 -16.07 -0.66 6.16
CA LYS A 80 -16.30 -0.19 7.54
C LYS A 80 -15.22 -0.66 8.51
N GLU A 81 -14.69 -1.85 8.29
CA GLU A 81 -13.64 -2.49 9.09
C GLU A 81 -12.27 -1.80 9.01
N ILE A 82 -12.05 -0.95 8.00
CA ILE A 82 -10.79 -0.21 7.84
C ILE A 82 -10.68 0.92 8.87
N TRP A 83 -11.79 1.59 9.17
CA TRP A 83 -11.79 2.80 9.98
C TRP A 83 -11.32 2.58 11.43
N PRO A 84 -11.79 1.54 12.15
CA PRO A 84 -11.26 1.24 13.48
C PRO A 84 -9.76 0.95 13.44
N TRP A 85 -9.31 0.12 12.48
CA TRP A 85 -7.91 -0.26 12.34
C TRP A 85 -6.99 0.95 12.10
N LEU A 86 -7.44 1.90 11.26
CA LEU A 86 -6.71 3.12 10.94
C LEU A 86 -6.68 4.08 12.13
N LYS A 87 -7.81 4.27 12.82
CA LYS A 87 -7.92 5.16 13.98
C LYS A 87 -7.02 4.77 15.14
N GLU A 88 -6.74 3.47 15.31
CA GLU A 88 -5.85 2.97 16.37
C GLU A 88 -4.36 3.18 16.08
N ARG A 89 -3.98 3.49 14.83
CA ARG A 89 -2.58 3.45 14.36
C ARG A 89 -2.06 4.77 13.76
N VAL A 90 -2.95 5.73 13.50
CA VAL A 90 -2.66 7.08 12.97
C VAL A 90 -2.66 8.13 14.08
#